data_AF-A0A8B6F4K7-F1
#
_entry.id   AF-A0A8B6F4K7-F1
#
_cell.length_a   1.000
_cell.length_b   1.000
_cell.length_c   1.000
_cell.angle_alpha   90.00
_cell.angle_beta   90.00
_cell.angle_gamma   90.00
#
_symmetry.space_group_name_H-M   'P 1'
#
loop_
_entity.id
_entity.type
_entity.pdbx_description
1 polymer ?
#
loop_
_entity_poly.entity_id
_entity_poly.type
_entity_poly.pdbx_seq_one_letter_code
_entity_poly.pdbx_strand_id
1 'polypeptide(L)'
;MLTTCIWDLFGEWQENGTFSGLKKKYLPEQLDMAVAAAFSGQMSAYKAAKVFCVPRRTISNQKSYVRRKAYDHKQLALAVSMVASGQMTATKASKVYGVPRRTIGDRVAKYNKIKDQEQDNKNEFSPKNV
;
A
#
# COMPACT_ATOMS: atom_id res chain seq x y z
N MET A 1 7.86 38.12 -25.40
CA MET A 1 7.99 36.84 -26.16
C MET A 1 9.46 36.71 -26.47
N LEU A 2 10.22 35.74 -25.99
CA LEU A 2 10.04 34.30 -26.15
C LEU A 2 10.62 33.58 -24.94
N THR A 3 9.80 32.77 -24.25
CA THR A 3 10.26 31.79 -23.28
C THR A 3 10.97 30.68 -24.03
N THR A 4 12.30 30.70 -24.07
CA THR A 4 13.10 29.61 -24.62
C THR A 4 12.94 28.40 -23.69
N CYS A 5 11.93 27.59 -23.98
CA CYS A 5 11.82 26.25 -23.45
C CYS A 5 13.07 25.50 -23.88
N ILE A 6 13.93 25.17 -22.90
CA ILE A 6 15.08 24.26 -23.04
C ILE A 6 14.53 22.85 -23.28
N TRP A 7 13.94 22.62 -24.45
CA TRP A 7 13.39 21.33 -24.91
C TRP A 7 13.87 20.99 -26.33
N ASP A 8 14.89 21.70 -26.84
CA ASP A 8 15.44 21.51 -28.19
C ASP A 8 16.77 20.73 -28.23
N LEU A 9 17.08 19.92 -27.22
CA LEU A 9 18.20 18.98 -27.31
C LEU A 9 17.75 17.61 -26.80
N PHE A 10 17.23 16.81 -27.72
CA PHE A 10 16.81 15.43 -27.49
C PHE A 10 18.05 14.57 -27.18
N GLY A 11 18.35 14.44 -25.88
CA GLY A 11 18.86 13.19 -25.33
C GLY A 11 20.37 13.02 -25.21
N GLU A 12 21.04 13.88 -24.44
CA GLU A 12 22.28 13.50 -23.75
C GLU A 12 21.89 12.55 -22.60
N TRP A 13 21.74 11.27 -22.95
CA TRP A 13 21.66 10.19 -21.98
C TRP A 13 22.97 10.19 -21.20
N GLN A 14 22.94 10.63 -19.93
CA GLN A 14 24.08 10.41 -19.04
C GLN A 14 24.35 8.91 -18.94
N GLU A 15 25.45 8.48 -19.56
CA GLU A 15 26.07 7.16 -19.42
C GLU A 15 26.70 6.99 -18.03
N ASN A 16 25.92 7.10 -16.95
CA ASN A 16 26.39 6.78 -15.61
C ASN A 16 25.48 5.74 -14.98
N GLY A 17 25.55 4.51 -15.50
CA GLY A 17 24.83 3.37 -14.98
C GLY A 17 25.36 2.07 -15.57
N THR A 18 26.37 1.52 -14.91
CA THR A 18 27.06 0.23 -15.14
C THR A 18 26.38 -0.71 -16.14
N PHE A 19 27.06 -0.94 -17.26
CA PHE A 19 26.77 -1.99 -18.24
C PHE A 19 27.01 -3.37 -17.62
N SER A 20 26.04 -3.86 -16.84
CA SER A 20 26.02 -5.26 -16.40
C SER A 20 24.60 -5.66 -15.98
N GLY A 21 23.80 -6.20 -16.90
CA GLY A 21 22.71 -7.15 -16.67
C GLY A 21 21.63 -6.96 -15.57
N LEU A 22 21.60 -5.90 -14.75
CA LEU A 22 20.85 -5.87 -13.49
C LEU A 22 20.26 -4.47 -13.13
N LYS A 23 18.94 -4.44 -12.85
CA LYS A 23 18.11 -3.49 -12.05
C LYS A 23 18.18 -1.94 -12.22
N LYS A 24 16.96 -1.36 -12.16
CA LYS A 24 16.49 0.04 -11.96
C LYS A 24 17.27 1.18 -12.63
N LYS A 25 16.65 1.75 -13.69
CA LYS A 25 17.07 2.97 -14.42
C LYS A 25 17.12 4.29 -13.62
N TYR A 26 16.91 4.27 -12.30
CA TYR A 26 16.84 5.48 -11.45
C TYR A 26 17.43 5.19 -10.07
N LEU A 27 18.04 6.20 -9.43
CA LEU A 27 18.59 6.03 -8.10
C LEU A 27 17.46 5.84 -7.06
N PRO A 28 17.68 5.03 -6.01
CA PRO A 28 16.70 4.86 -4.93
C PRO A 28 16.39 6.18 -4.24
N GLU A 29 17.41 7.03 -4.03
CA GLU A 29 17.26 8.36 -3.44
C GLU A 29 16.32 9.27 -4.26
N GLN A 30 16.48 9.29 -5.58
CA GLN A 30 15.60 10.04 -6.48
C GLN A 30 14.14 9.58 -6.40
N LEU A 31 13.91 8.27 -6.27
CA LEU A 31 12.56 7.72 -6.07
C LEU A 31 11.97 8.18 -4.74
N ASP A 32 12.74 8.15 -3.66
CA ASP A 32 12.26 8.53 -2.33
C ASP A 32 11.93 10.02 -2.25
N MET A 33 12.78 10.89 -2.81
CA MET A 33 12.50 12.33 -2.94
C MET A 33 11.26 12.59 -3.79
N ALA A 34 11.14 11.92 -4.94
CA ALA A 34 9.98 12.08 -5.83
C ALA A 34 8.68 11.64 -5.15
N VAL A 35 8.71 10.54 -4.39
CA VAL A 35 7.55 10.03 -3.65
C VAL A 35 7.21 10.96 -2.50
N ALA A 36 8.18 11.45 -1.73
CA ALA A 36 7.96 12.39 -0.64
C ALA A 36 7.32 13.71 -1.14
N ALA A 37 7.85 14.29 -2.21
CA ALA A 37 7.32 15.52 -2.81
C ALA A 37 5.93 15.32 -3.42
N ALA A 38 5.67 14.17 -4.04
CA ALA A 38 4.36 13.82 -4.59
C ALA A 38 3.33 13.43 -3.49
N PHE A 39 3.78 12.94 -2.35
CA PHE A 39 2.93 12.54 -1.23
C PHE A 39 2.55 13.75 -0.37
N SER A 40 3.50 14.64 -0.07
CA SER A 40 3.28 15.91 0.66
C SER A 40 2.40 16.91 -0.08
N GLY A 41 2.18 16.71 -1.39
CA GLY A 41 1.37 17.59 -2.23
C GLY A 41 2.11 18.83 -2.73
N GLN A 42 3.41 18.97 -2.43
CA GLN A 42 4.26 20.03 -2.97
C GLN A 42 4.30 20.01 -4.51
N MET A 43 4.19 18.82 -5.11
CA MET A 43 4.13 18.66 -6.56
C MET A 43 3.25 17.49 -7.00
N SER A 44 2.78 17.55 -8.26
CA SER A 44 2.09 16.42 -8.87
C SER A 44 3.05 15.28 -9.17
N ALA A 45 2.56 14.03 -9.19
CA ALA A 45 3.39 12.86 -9.54
C ALA A 45 3.97 12.96 -10.97
N TYR A 46 3.31 13.71 -11.86
CA TYR A 46 3.82 14.00 -13.20
C TYR A 46 5.01 14.96 -13.14
N LYS A 47 4.88 16.06 -12.38
CA LYS A 47 5.97 17.04 -12.21
C LYS A 47 7.17 16.41 -11.48
N ALA A 48 6.92 15.61 -10.45
CA ALA A 48 7.95 14.85 -9.74
C ALA A 48 8.71 13.88 -10.67
N ALA A 49 7.99 13.18 -11.56
CA ALA A 49 8.62 12.27 -12.52
C ALA A 49 9.62 12.99 -13.44
N LYS A 50 9.29 14.22 -13.86
CA LYS A 50 10.16 15.04 -14.71
C LYS A 50 11.36 15.60 -13.94
N VAL A 51 11.14 16.11 -12.73
CA VAL A 51 12.21 16.73 -11.91
C VAL A 51 13.23 15.71 -11.44
N PHE A 52 12.78 14.54 -10.99
CA PHE A 52 13.65 13.51 -10.41
C PHE A 52 14.04 12.40 -11.38
N CYS A 53 13.69 12.52 -12.66
CA CYS A 53 13.97 11.53 -13.71
C CYS A 53 13.47 10.10 -13.39
N VAL A 54 12.42 9.97 -12.59
CA VAL A 54 11.83 8.68 -12.19
C VAL A 54 10.55 8.42 -12.99
N PRO A 55 10.30 7.20 -13.49
CA PRO A 55 9.05 6.89 -14.18
C PRO A 55 7.83 7.19 -13.30
N ARG A 56 6.88 7.96 -13.85
CA ARG A 56 5.63 8.35 -13.17
C ARG A 56 4.87 7.16 -12.57
N ARG A 57 4.83 6.03 -13.28
CA ARG A 57 4.17 4.81 -12.78
C ARG A 57 4.80 4.29 -11.50
N THR A 58 6.14 4.34 -11.40
CA THR A 58 6.85 3.93 -10.18
C THR A 58 6.46 4.79 -8.99
N ILE A 59 6.46 6.12 -9.15
CA ILE A 59 6.08 7.06 -8.10
C ILE A 59 4.62 6.83 -7.67
N SER A 60 3.70 6.65 -8.64
CA SER A 60 2.29 6.41 -8.36
C SER A 60 2.04 5.09 -7.64
N ASN A 61 2.72 4.02 -8.07
CA ASN A 61 2.65 2.71 -7.42
C ASN A 61 3.19 2.78 -5.99
N GLN A 62 4.31 3.48 -5.79
CA GLN A 62 4.91 3.64 -4.47
C GLN A 62 4.03 4.50 -3.56
N LYS A 63 3.46 5.60 -4.05
CA LYS A 63 2.47 6.40 -3.32
C LYS A 63 1.26 5.56 -2.90
N SER A 64 0.76 4.71 -3.78
CA SER A 64 -0.36 3.80 -3.48
C SER A 64 0.05 2.69 -2.51
N TYR A 65 1.28 2.20 -2.58
CA TYR A 65 1.84 1.24 -1.63
C TYR A 65 1.95 1.86 -0.23
N VAL A 66 2.52 3.06 -0.10
CA VAL A 66 2.62 3.80 1.17
C VAL A 66 1.23 4.04 1.77
N ARG A 67 0.25 4.48 0.97
CA ARG A 67 -1.15 4.62 1.43
C ARG A 67 -1.75 3.30 1.93
N ARG A 68 -1.46 2.19 1.25
CA ARG A 68 -1.92 0.86 1.67
C ARG A 68 -1.15 0.33 2.89
N LYS A 69 0.08 0.75 3.13
CA LYS A 69 0.88 0.37 4.29
C LYS A 69 0.63 1.24 5.52
N ALA A 70 -0.20 2.28 5.39
CA ALA A 70 -0.50 3.22 6.46
C ALA A 70 -1.38 2.65 7.58
N TYR A 71 -1.93 1.45 7.44
CA TYR A 71 -2.61 0.79 8.56
C TYR A 71 -1.66 -0.16 9.29
N ASP A 72 -1.50 0.05 10.59
CA ASP A 72 -0.71 -0.81 11.46
C ASP A 72 -1.40 -2.16 11.66
N HIS A 73 -0.62 -3.24 11.74
CA HIS A 73 -1.14 -4.58 11.94
C HIS A 73 -1.89 -4.70 13.29
N LYS A 74 -1.44 -3.98 14.32
CA LYS A 74 -2.12 -3.94 15.62
C LYS A 74 -3.52 -3.32 15.48
N GLN A 75 -3.62 -2.23 14.75
CA GLN A 75 -4.90 -1.54 14.49
C GLN A 75 -5.84 -2.41 13.65
N LEU A 76 -5.30 -3.16 12.67
CA LEU A 76 -6.08 -4.14 11.92
C LEU A 76 -6.64 -5.24 12.84
N ALA A 77 -5.83 -5.80 13.73
CA ALA A 77 -6.26 -6.86 14.65
C ALA A 77 -7.37 -6.37 15.60
N LEU A 78 -7.20 -5.18 16.19
CA LEU A 78 -8.21 -4.55 17.04
C LEU A 78 -9.50 -4.23 16.26
N ALA A 79 -9.39 -3.74 15.03
CA ALA A 79 -10.56 -3.49 14.20
C ALA A 79 -11.34 -4.78 13.90
N VAL A 80 -10.63 -5.86 13.59
CA VAL A 80 -11.24 -7.16 13.29
C VAL A 80 -11.91 -7.75 14.52
N SER A 81 -11.29 -7.70 15.71
CA SER A 81 -11.90 -8.23 16.94
C SER A 81 -13.18 -7.49 17.32
N MET A 82 -13.19 -6.16 17.23
CA MET A 82 -14.37 -5.32 17.53
C MET A 82 -15.52 -5.56 16.55
N VAL A 83 -15.21 -5.84 15.28
CA VAL A 83 -16.25 -6.16 14.27
C VAL A 83 -16.73 -7.60 14.41
N ALA A 84 -15.83 -8.57 14.65
CA ALA A 84 -16.18 -9.97 14.82
C ALA A 84 -17.02 -10.22 16.09
N SER A 85 -16.78 -9.44 17.15
CA SER A 85 -17.59 -9.44 18.38
C SER A 85 -18.93 -8.70 18.23
N GLY A 86 -19.18 -8.04 17.10
CA GLY A 86 -20.41 -7.28 16.86
C GLY A 86 -20.50 -5.94 17.59
N GLN A 87 -19.47 -5.54 18.35
CA GLN A 87 -19.46 -4.26 19.08
C GLN A 87 -19.39 -3.04 18.15
N MET A 88 -18.89 -3.21 16.92
CA MET A 88 -18.75 -2.12 15.98
C MET A 88 -18.96 -2.57 14.53
N THR A 89 -19.52 -1.68 13.69
CA THR A 89 -19.63 -1.94 12.25
C THR A 89 -18.31 -1.68 11.53
N ALA A 90 -18.04 -2.42 10.45
CA ALA A 90 -16.82 -2.25 9.66
C ALA A 90 -16.62 -0.82 9.12
N THR A 91 -17.70 -0.06 8.90
CA THR A 91 -17.63 1.35 8.49
C THR A 91 -17.13 2.24 9.63
N LYS A 92 -17.65 2.05 10.86
CA LYS A 92 -17.19 2.81 12.03
C LYS A 92 -15.75 2.43 12.40
N ALA A 93 -15.41 1.15 12.32
CA ALA A 93 -14.07 0.63 12.55
C ALA A 93 -13.03 1.24 11.62
N SER A 94 -13.39 1.42 10.35
CA SER A 94 -12.50 2.01 9.35
C SER A 94 -12.08 3.44 9.70
N LYS A 95 -13.02 4.24 10.22
CA LYS A 95 -12.76 5.62 10.64
C LYS A 95 -11.92 5.69 11.92
N VAL A 96 -12.20 4.82 12.90
CA VAL A 96 -11.53 4.82 14.21
C VAL A 96 -10.09 4.31 14.10
N TYR A 97 -9.89 3.21 13.40
CA TYR A 97 -8.60 2.51 13.34
C TYR A 97 -7.77 2.84 12.08
N GLY A 98 -8.29 3.65 11.16
CA GLY A 98 -7.61 4.03 9.92
C GLY A 98 -7.40 2.90 8.92
N VAL A 99 -8.06 1.75 9.14
CA VAL A 99 -7.94 0.55 8.29
C VAL A 99 -9.05 0.59 7.23
N PRO A 100 -8.79 0.29 5.94
CA PRO A 100 -9.84 0.27 4.92
C PRO A 100 -10.97 -0.73 5.24
N ARG A 101 -12.23 -0.31 5.11
CA ARG A 101 -13.44 -1.13 5.37
C ARG A 101 -13.37 -2.52 4.72
N ARG A 102 -12.94 -2.60 3.45
CA ARG A 102 -12.86 -3.86 2.71
C ARG A 102 -11.85 -4.82 3.34
N THR A 103 -10.70 -4.30 3.75
CA THR A 103 -9.65 -5.07 4.44
C THR A 103 -10.17 -5.67 5.75
N ILE A 104 -10.93 -4.91 6.53
CA ILE A 104 -11.55 -5.41 7.77
C ILE A 104 -12.54 -6.54 7.45
N GLY A 105 -13.42 -6.33 6.47
CA GLY A 105 -14.42 -7.33 6.06
C GLY A 105 -13.80 -8.64 5.58
N ASP A 106 -12.80 -8.57 4.70
CA ASP A 106 -12.10 -9.75 4.18
C ASP A 106 -11.42 -10.54 5.33
N ARG A 107 -10.92 -9.84 6.35
CA ARG A 107 -10.27 -10.47 7.51
C ARG A 107 -11.28 -11.10 8.48
N VAL A 108 -12.41 -10.43 8.74
CA VAL A 108 -13.51 -10.97 9.56
C VAL A 108 -14.11 -12.22 8.92
N ALA A 109 -14.35 -12.21 7.60
CA ALA A 109 -14.86 -13.37 6.89
C ALA A 109 -13.92 -14.58 7.00
N LYS A 110 -12.59 -14.36 6.93
CA LYS A 110 -11.60 -15.43 7.16
C LYS A 110 -11.61 -15.91 8.60
N TYR A 111 -11.70 -15.00 9.56
CA TYR A 111 -11.74 -15.33 10.99
C TYR A 111 -12.94 -16.22 11.34
N ASN A 112 -14.13 -15.87 10.84
CA ASN A 112 -15.34 -16.65 11.10
C ASN A 112 -15.25 -18.06 10.50
N LYS A 113 -14.76 -18.19 9.25
CA LYS A 113 -14.56 -19.52 8.62
C LYS A 113 -13.65 -20.44 9.44
N ILE A 114 -12.58 -19.91 10.03
CA ILE A 114 -11.66 -20.67 10.86
C ILE A 114 -12.35 -21.08 12.17
N LYS A 115 -13.10 -20.16 12.78
CA LYS A 115 -13.83 -20.41 14.03
C LYS A 115 -14.90 -21.50 13.86
N ASP A 116 -15.63 -21.49 12.76
CA ASP A 116 -16.66 -22.49 12.46
C ASP A 116 -16.01 -23.89 12.32
N GLN A 117 -14.88 -23.99 11.59
CA GLN A 117 -14.13 -25.25 11.44
C GLN A 117 -13.55 -25.80 12.77
N GLU A 118 -13.17 -24.93 13.70
CA GLU A 118 -12.71 -25.35 15.03
C GLU A 118 -13.85 -25.88 15.91
N GLN A 119 -15.08 -25.39 15.75
CA GLN A 119 -16.23 -25.90 16.49
C GLN A 119 -16.63 -27.29 16.01
N ASP A 120 -16.62 -27.52 14.70
CA ASP A 120 -16.93 -28.83 14.13
C ASP A 120 -15.94 -29.91 14.60
N ASN A 121 -14.63 -29.61 14.58
CA ASN A 121 -13.59 -30.53 15.08
C ASN A 121 -13.70 -30.85 16.58
N LYS A 122 -14.13 -29.91 17.42
CA LYS A 122 -14.28 -30.14 18.86
C LYS A 122 -15.53 -30.95 19.21
N ASN A 123 -16.59 -30.79 18.44
CA ASN A 123 -17.83 -31.54 18.64
C ASN A 123 -17.69 -33.02 18.25
N GLU A 124 -16.75 -33.36 17.37
CA GLU A 124 -16.49 -34.74 16.94
C GLU A 124 -15.64 -35.56 17.94
N PHE A 125 -14.85 -34.90 18.81
CA PHE A 125 -13.99 -35.58 19.80
C PHE A 125 -14.64 -35.76 21.18
N SER A 126 -15.88 -35.34 21.38
CA SER A 126 -16.60 -35.66 22.61
C SER A 126 -17.02 -37.14 22.56
N PRO A 127 -16.46 -38.04 23.40
CA PRO A 127 -16.83 -39.44 23.36
C PRO A 127 -18.32 -39.55 23.63
N LYS A 128 -19.06 -40.13 22.69
CA LYS A 128 -20.45 -40.52 22.90
C LYS A 128 -20.43 -41.45 24.12
N ASN A 129 -20.98 -40.98 25.24
CA ASN A 129 -21.19 -41.83 26.41
C ASN A 129 -21.97 -43.06 25.93
N VAL A 130 -21.28 -44.20 25.94
CA VAL A 130 -21.82 -45.54 25.68
C VAL A 130 -22.59 -46.00 26.90
#